data_AF-A0A1S1HKM9-F1
#
_entry.id   AF-A0A1S1HKM9-F1
#
_cell.length_a   1.000
_cell.length_b   1.000
_cell.length_c   1.000
_cell.angle_alpha   90.00
_cell.angle_beta   90.00
_cell.angle_gamma   90.00
#
_symmetry.space_group_name_H-M   'P 1'
#
loop_
_entity.id
_entity.type
_entity.pdbx_description
1 polymer ?
#
loop_
_entity_poly.entity_id
_entity_poly.type
_entity_poly.pdbx_seq_one_letter_code
_entity_poly.pdbx_strand_id
1 'polypeptide(L)' 'MTETKQVKLSKLYRGDTFVGYTLSIDGQMLSNQQLVSISPSDGVVRPTVTVSFMCNEVMTKDAPDIYLK' A
#
# COMPACT_ATOMS: atom_id res chain seq x y z
N MET A 1 4.57 -16.53 -18.54
CA MET A 1 3.43 -16.11 -17.71
C MET A 1 3.85 -14.84 -17.00
N THR A 2 3.04 -13.79 -16.99
CA THR A 2 3.33 -12.59 -16.20
C THR A 2 3.05 -12.94 -14.75
N GLU A 3 4.08 -12.98 -13.91
CA GLU A 3 3.87 -13.16 -12.47
C GLU A 3 3.08 -11.95 -11.95
N THR A 4 1.91 -12.21 -11.36
CA THR A 4 1.10 -11.15 -10.76
C THR A 4 1.82 -10.63 -9.53
N LYS A 5 2.33 -9.42 -9.61
CA LYS A 5 2.88 -8.70 -8.46
C LYS A 5 1.81 -8.57 -7.38
N GLN A 6 2.10 -9.07 -6.18
CA GLN A 6 1.17 -8.99 -5.05
C GLN A 6 1.46 -7.74 -4.22
N VAL A 7 0.43 -6.90 -4.07
CA VAL A 7 0.44 -5.83 -3.06
C VAL A 7 0.29 -6.46 -1.68
N LYS A 8 1.19 -6.13 -0.74
CA LYS A 8 1.19 -6.63 0.64
C LYS A 8 1.20 -5.49 1.64
N LEU A 9 0.55 -5.70 2.78
CA LEU A 9 0.69 -4.83 3.95
C LEU A 9 1.91 -5.27 4.76
N SER A 10 2.96 -4.46 4.74
CA SER A 10 4.23 -4.71 5.43
C SER A 10 4.35 -3.90 6.70
N LYS A 11 5.02 -4.45 7.71
CA LYS A 11 5.45 -3.70 8.90
C LYS A 11 6.62 -2.81 8.50
N LEU A 12 6.56 -1.55 8.89
CA LEU A 12 7.61 -0.56 8.67
C LEU A 12 8.41 -0.37 9.96
N TYR A 13 9.73 -0.44 9.82
CA TYR A 13 10.69 -0.26 10.92
C TYR A 13 11.68 0.85 10.59
N ARG A 14 12.11 1.60 11.60
CA ARG A 14 13.25 2.54 11.54
C ARG A 14 14.30 2.03 12.53
N GLY A 15 15.38 1.44 12.00
CA GLY A 15 16.25 0.58 12.81
C GLY A 15 15.42 -0.57 13.37
N ASP A 16 15.51 -0.82 14.67
CA ASP A 16 14.72 -1.85 15.36
C ASP A 16 13.35 -1.36 15.84
N THR A 17 13.04 -0.07 15.64
CA THR A 17 11.79 0.52 16.13
C THR A 17 10.67 0.33 15.11
N PHE A 18 9.56 -0.28 15.54
CA PHE A 18 8.34 -0.35 14.74
C PHE A 18 7.69 1.03 14.64
N VAL A 19 7.41 1.50 13.42
CA VAL A 19 6.87 2.85 13.17
C VAL A 19 5.51 2.83 12.46
N GLY A 20 5.00 1.66 12.08
CA GLY A 20 3.67 1.52 11.47
C GLY A 20 3.64 0.52 10.33
N TYR A 21 2.74 0.74 9.37
CA TYR A 21 2.54 -0.15 8.23
C TYR A 21 2.71 0.60 6.92
N THR A 22 2.96 -0.15 5.85
CA THR A 22 3.04 0.36 4.49
C THR A 22 2.59 -0.67 3.47
N LEU A 23 2.06 -0.24 2.32
CA LEU A 23 1.89 -1.11 1.18
C LEU A 23 3.22 -1.31 0.46
N SER A 24 3.50 -2.55 0.10
CA SER A 24 4.70 -2.93 -0.64
C SER A 24 4.39 -3.89 -1.78
N ILE A 25 5.27 -3.90 -2.76
CA ILE A 25 5.32 -4.90 -3.82
C ILE A 25 6.75 -5.43 -3.86
N ASP A 26 6.91 -6.75 -3.89
CA ASP A 26 8.22 -7.42 -3.94
C ASP A 26 9.20 -6.94 -2.85
N GLY A 27 8.67 -6.63 -1.66
CA GLY A 27 9.44 -6.13 -0.51
C GLY A 27 9.80 -4.64 -0.57
N GLN A 28 9.42 -3.93 -1.64
CA GLN A 28 9.65 -2.49 -1.80
C GLN A 28 8.39 -1.70 -1.47
N MET A 29 8.56 -0.68 -0.62
CA MET A 29 7.48 0.24 -0.26
C MET A 29 7.00 1.02 -1.50
N LEU A 30 5.68 1.12 -1.68
CA LEU A 30 5.11 1.96 -2.74
C LEU A 30 5.40 3.44 -2.46
N SER A 31 5.84 4.17 -3.49
CA SER A 31 6.23 5.57 -3.39
C SER A 31 5.05 6.47 -2.95
N ASN A 32 5.38 7.59 -2.31
CA ASN A 32 4.45 8.67 -1.98
C ASN A 32 3.31 8.33 -1.02
N GLN A 33 3.41 7.23 -0.26
CA GLN A 33 2.50 6.97 0.85
C GLN A 33 2.67 8.02 1.95
N GLN A 34 1.59 8.72 2.31
CA GLN A 34 1.57 9.70 3.40
C GLN A 34 0.95 9.15 4.69
N LEU A 35 -0.11 8.35 4.55
CA LEU A 35 -0.86 7.81 5.67
C LEU A 35 -1.22 6.36 5.40
N VAL A 36 -1.06 5.52 6.42
CA VAL A 36 -1.55 4.15 6.44
C VAL A 36 -2.25 3.95 7.77
N SER A 37 -3.56 3.76 7.72
CA SER A 37 -4.41 3.50 8.89
C SER A 37 -5.02 2.11 8.77
N ILE A 38 -4.99 1.37 9.87
CA ILE A 38 -5.65 0.07 9.97
C ILE A 38 -6.83 0.24 10.91
N SER A 39 -8.02 0.05 10.37
CA SER A 39 -9.23 -0.04 11.18
C SER A 39 -9.29 -1.45 11.78
N PRO A 40 -9.23 -1.58 13.11
CA PRO A 40 -9.27 -2.89 13.75
C PRO A 40 -10.63 -3.55 13.51
N SER A 41 -10.62 -4.88 13.47
CA SER A 41 -11.82 -5.69 13.43
C SER A 41 -12.47 -5.74 14.81
N ASP A 42 -13.79 -5.68 14.87
CA ASP A 42 -14.60 -5.96 16.06
C ASP A 42 -15.09 -7.42 16.12
N GLY A 43 -14.53 -8.30 15.27
CA GLY A 43 -14.94 -9.69 15.13
C GLY A 43 -16.12 -9.91 14.18
N VAL A 44 -16.83 -8.85 13.77
CA VAL A 44 -17.92 -8.89 12.78
C VAL A 44 -17.47 -8.28 11.46
N VAL A 45 -16.75 -7.15 11.53
CA VAL A 45 -16.22 -6.44 10.36
C VAL A 45 -14.78 -6.87 10.11
N ARG A 46 -14.45 -7.24 8.87
CA ARG A 46 -13.06 -7.54 8.50
C ARG A 46 -12.20 -6.28 8.65
N PRO A 47 -10.94 -6.41 9.10
CA PRO A 47 -10.07 -5.26 9.24
C PRO A 47 -9.85 -4.62 7.86
N THR A 48 -9.90 -3.29 7.81
CA THR A 48 -9.67 -2.53 6.58
C THR A 48 -8.42 -1.70 6.72
N VAL A 49 -7.75 -1.46 5.59
CA VAL A 49 -6.60 -0.56 5.52
C VAL A 49 -6.99 0.61 4.65
N THR A 50 -6.82 1.82 5.19
CA THR A 50 -6.91 3.07 4.42
C THR A 50 -5.51 3.59 4.18
N VAL A 51 -5.18 3.85 2.92
CA VAL A 51 -3.89 4.41 2.52
C VAL A 51 -4.11 5.68 1.72
N SER A 52 -3.38 6.73 2.08
CA SER A 52 -3.37 7.98 1.35
C SER A 52 -2.02 8.16 0.66
N PHE A 53 -2.06 8.44 -0.63
CA PHE A 53 -0.88 8.74 -1.44
C PHE A 53 -0.85 10.23 -1.77
N MET A 54 0.33 10.83 -1.75
CA MET A 54 0.56 12.12 -2.40
C MET A 54 0.67 11.87 -3.91
N CYS A 55 -0.36 12.24 -4.67
CA CYS A 55 -0.26 12.21 -6.13
C CYS A 55 0.59 13.39 -6.62
N ASN A 56 1.41 13.15 -7.63
CA ASN A 56 2.12 14.18 -8.36
C ASN A 56 1.99 13.92 -9.86
N GLU A 57 2.37 14.90 -10.69
CA GLU A 57 2.22 14.81 -12.14
C GLU A 57 2.92 13.59 -12.74
N VAL A 58 4.06 13.17 -12.18
CA VAL A 58 4.80 12.00 -12.64
C VAL A 58 4.03 10.70 -12.43
N MET A 59 3.20 10.59 -11.39
CA MET A 59 2.37 9.42 -11.14
C MET A 59 1.15 9.34 -12.06
N THR A 60 0.67 10.48 -12.54
CA THR A 60 -0.58 10.57 -13.32
C THR A 60 -0.33 10.69 -14.81
N LYS A 61 0.82 11.24 -15.23
CA LYS A 61 1.20 11.38 -16.62
C LYS A 61 1.68 10.04 -17.16
N ASP A 62 1.08 9.59 -18.26
CA ASP A 62 1.34 8.29 -18.91
C ASP A 62 1.07 7.06 -18.02
N ALA A 63 0.19 7.21 -17.01
CA ALA A 63 -0.25 6.09 -16.19
C ALA A 63 -1.04 5.07 -17.06
N PRO A 64 -0.77 3.76 -16.93
CA PRO A 64 -1.46 2.76 -17.73
C PRO A 64 -2.93 2.63 -17.34
N ASP A 65 -3.81 2.51 -18.33
CA ASP A 65 -5.19 2.14 -18.11
C ASP A 65 -5.28 0.67 -17.64
N ILE A 66 -6.04 0.45 -16.57
CA ILE A 66 -6.32 -0.89 -16.06
C ILE A 66 -7.77 -1.24 -16.39
N TYR A 67 -7.95 -2.22 -17.26
CA TYR A 67 -9.26 -2.76 -17.63
C TYR A 67 -9.57 -3.98 -16.76
N LEU A 68 -10.65 -3.90 -15.99
CA LEU A 68 -11.18 -5.05 -15.26
C LEU A 68 -11.80 -6.03 -16.26
N LYS A 69 -11.58 -7.33 -16.03
CA LYS A 69 -12.26 -8.40 -16.77
C LYS A 69 -13.55 -8.80 -16.06
#